data_AF-A0A9E5RR52-F1
#
_entry.id   AF-A0A9E5RR52-F1
#
_cell.length_a   1.000
_cell.length_b   1.000
_cell.length_c   1.000
_cell.angle_alpha   90.00
_cell.angle_beta   90.00
_cell.angle_gamma   90.00
#
_symmetry.space_group_name_H-M   'P 1'
#
loop_
_entity.id
_entity.type
_entity.pdbx_description
1 polymer ?
#
loop_
_entity_poly.entity_id
_entity_poly.type
_entity_poly.pdbx_seq_one_letter_code
_entity_poly.pdbx_strand_id
1 'polypeptide(L)' 'MFHDKVKEALEGWIGAISTVLIESGLDETLARQRSEDALIAIQGTLVISRALDDPNIFQRIMQQLPQELCQTV' A
#
# COMPACT_ATOMS: atom_id res chain seq x y z
N MET A 1 4.41 15.75 -17.75
CA MET A 1 5.21 14.59 -18.21
C MET A 1 5.76 13.75 -17.06
N PHE A 2 6.59 14.26 -16.14
CA PHE A 2 7.06 13.45 -14.99
C PHE A 2 5.96 13.20 -13.95
N HIS A 3 5.25 14.25 -13.55
CA HIS A 3 4.13 14.15 -12.60
C HIS A 3 3.06 13.15 -13.04
N ASP A 4 2.69 13.17 -14.32
CA ASP A 4 1.66 12.28 -14.87
C ASP A 4 2.08 10.81 -14.79
N LYS A 5 3.37 10.50 -15.06
CA LYS A 5 3.91 9.15 -14.93
C LYS A 5 3.97 8.67 -13.48
N VAL A 6 4.29 9.57 -12.55
CA VAL A 6 4.27 9.24 -11.11
C VAL A 6 2.84 8.94 -10.68
N LYS A 7 1.89 9.77 -11.10
CA LYS A 7 0.47 9.55 -10.83
C LYS A 7 0.00 8.20 -11.37
N GLU A 8 0.27 7.91 -12.63
CA GLU A 8 -0.10 6.64 -13.28
C GLU A 8 0.49 5.43 -12.55
N ALA A 9 1.75 5.51 -12.11
CA ALA A 9 2.38 4.45 -11.34
C ALA A 9 1.70 4.22 -9.98
N LEU A 10 1.38 5.29 -9.25
CA LEU A 10 0.69 5.21 -7.96
C LEU A 10 -0.74 4.65 -8.13
N GLU A 11 -1.47 5.12 -9.15
CA GLU A 11 -2.79 4.59 -9.50
C GLU A 11 -2.73 3.11 -9.89
N GLY A 12 -1.69 2.69 -10.61
CA GLY A 12 -1.46 1.29 -10.94
C GLY A 12 -1.23 0.41 -9.70
N TRP A 13 -0.50 0.91 -8.70
CA TRP A 13 -0.31 0.20 -7.43
C TRP A 13 -1.61 0.10 -6.63
N ILE A 14 -2.35 1.20 -6.50
CA ILE A 14 -3.66 1.21 -5.83
C ILE A 14 -4.60 0.22 -6.51
N GLY A 15 -4.65 0.23 -7.84
CA GLY A 15 -5.49 -0.67 -8.62
C GLY A 15 -5.12 -2.14 -8.40
N ALA A 16 -3.83 -2.48 -8.46
CA ALA A 16 -3.38 -3.86 -8.27
C ALA A 16 -3.70 -4.40 -6.87
N ILE A 17 -3.50 -3.60 -5.82
CA ILE A 17 -3.86 -4.00 -4.44
C ILE A 17 -5.39 -4.13 -4.32
N SER A 18 -6.14 -3.19 -4.90
CA SER A 18 -7.61 -3.21 -4.84
C SER A 18 -8.18 -4.47 -5.49
N THR A 19 -7.64 -4.88 -6.63
CA THR A 19 -8.05 -6.12 -7.31
C THR A 19 -7.92 -7.33 -6.40
N VAL A 20 -6.78 -7.50 -5.73
CA VAL A 20 -6.56 -8.63 -4.81
C VAL A 20 -7.52 -8.58 -3.62
N LEU A 21 -7.78 -7.38 -3.09
CA LEU A 21 -8.70 -7.21 -1.96
C LEU A 21 -10.15 -7.51 -2.34
N ILE A 22 -10.59 -7.10 -3.53
CA ILE A 22 -11.91 -7.43 -4.06
C ILE A 22 -12.04 -8.95 -4.27
N GLU A 23 -11.01 -9.59 -4.84
CA GLU A 23 -10.96 -11.04 -5.00
C GLU A 23 -10.99 -11.80 -3.66
N SER A 24 -10.51 -11.17 -2.58
CA SER A 24 -10.62 -11.69 -1.21
C SER A 24 -11.98 -11.44 -0.54
N GLY A 25 -12.92 -10.79 -1.22
CA GLY A 25 -14.30 -10.59 -0.78
C GLY A 25 -14.61 -9.22 -0.16
N LEU A 26 -13.71 -8.24 -0.26
CA LEU A 26 -14.01 -6.86 0.14
C LEU A 26 -14.85 -6.15 -0.93
N ASP A 27 -15.69 -5.22 -0.52
CA ASP A 27 -16.35 -4.32 -1.47
C ASP A 27 -15.34 -3.34 -2.10
N GLU A 28 -15.68 -2.81 -3.26
CA GLU A 28 -14.80 -1.94 -4.05
C GLU A 28 -14.37 -0.67 -3.28
N THR A 29 -15.26 -0.09 -2.47
CA THR A 29 -14.96 1.14 -1.74
C THR A 29 -13.94 0.85 -0.64
N LEU A 30 -14.16 -0.20 0.15
CA LEU A 30 -13.24 -0.61 1.19
C LEU A 30 -11.90 -1.10 0.63
N ALA A 31 -11.92 -1.86 -0.46
CA ALA A 31 -10.71 -2.33 -1.15
C ALA A 31 -9.85 -1.16 -1.64
N ARG A 32 -10.49 -0.14 -2.24
CA ARG A 32 -9.77 1.06 -2.68
C ARG A 32 -9.18 1.84 -1.51
N GLN A 33 -9.97 2.09 -0.46
CA GLN A 33 -9.48 2.79 0.73
C GLN A 33 -8.27 2.08 1.35
N ARG A 34 -8.35 0.76 1.54
CA ARG A 34 -7.23 -0.03 2.08
C ARG A 34 -6.01 -0.03 1.18
N SER A 35 -6.21 0.02 -0.14
CA SER A 35 -5.11 0.09 -1.10
C SER A 35 -4.38 1.43 -1.03
N GLU A 36 -5.12 2.52 -0.83
CA GLU A 36 -4.55 3.85 -0.59
C GLU A 36 -3.76 3.87 0.73
N ASP A 37 -4.33 3.33 1.82
CA ASP A 37 -3.65 3.22 3.12
C ASP A 37 -2.38 2.37 3.04
N ALA A 38 -2.42 1.24 2.32
CA ALA A 38 -1.26 0.39 2.06
C ALA A 38 -0.14 1.16 1.36
N LEU A 39 -0.47 1.88 0.29
CA LEU A 39 0.52 2.65 -0.46
C LEU A 39 1.12 3.77 0.40
N ILE A 40 0.30 4.45 1.22
CA ILE A 40 0.76 5.45 2.19
C ILE A 40 1.74 4.81 3.19
N ALA A 41 1.41 3.63 3.74
CA ALA A 41 2.27 2.94 4.69
C ALA A 41 3.63 2.56 4.06
N ILE A 42 3.63 2.00 2.84
CA ILE A 42 4.84 1.62 2.10
C ILE A 42 5.72 2.84 1.83
N GLN A 43 5.15 3.91 1.25
CA GLN A 43 5.93 5.11 0.91
C GLN A 43 6.40 5.85 2.16
N GLY A 44 5.55 5.97 3.17
CA GLY A 44 5.89 6.57 4.45
C GLY A 44 7.03 5.83 5.16
N THR A 45 7.01 4.49 5.16
CA THR A 45 8.11 3.74 5.78
C THR A 45 9.42 3.83 5.03
N LEU A 46 9.44 4.00 3.71
CA LEU A 46 10.69 4.25 2.99
C LEU A 46 11.34 5.57 3.44
N VAL A 47 10.54 6.61 3.67
CA VAL A 47 11.02 7.90 4.19
C VAL A 47 11.61 7.74 5.60
N ILE A 48 10.89 7.07 6.50
CA ILE A 48 11.33 6.87 7.89
C ILE A 48 12.57 5.96 7.97
N SER A 49 12.57 4.85 7.25
CA SER A 49 13.70 3.90 7.23
C SER A 49 14.98 4.58 6.75
N ARG A 50 14.86 5.48 5.76
CA ARG A 50 16.00 6.27 5.28
C ARG A 50 16.43 7.34 6.29
N ALA A 51 15.49 8.04 6.91
CA ALA A 51 15.80 9.09 7.87
C ALA A 51 16.50 8.55 9.13
N LEU A 52 16.19 7.33 9.53
CA LEU A 52 16.73 6.67 10.72
C LEU A 52 17.87 5.69 10.43
N ASP A 53 18.24 5.50 9.16
CA ASP A 53 19.20 4.50 8.69
C ASP A 53 18.89 3.06 9.19
N ASP A 54 17.60 2.73 9.28
CA ASP A 54 17.10 1.45 9.76
C ASP A 54 16.15 0.80 8.74
N PRO A 55 16.64 -0.12 7.88
CA PRO A 55 15.81 -0.80 6.89
C PRO A 55 14.81 -1.79 7.52
N ASN A 56 14.99 -2.17 8.80
CA ASN A 56 14.09 -3.11 9.46
C ASN A 56 12.68 -2.52 9.64
N ILE A 57 12.55 -1.19 9.70
CA ILE A 57 11.26 -0.50 9.82
C ILE A 57 10.37 -0.79 8.61
N PHE A 58 10.92 -0.67 7.40
CA PHE A 58 10.22 -1.04 6.17
C PHE A 58 9.90 -2.55 6.13
N GLN A 59 10.87 -3.40 6.46
CA GLN A 59 10.66 -4.86 6.45
C GLN A 59 9.52 -5.30 7.37
N ARG A 60 9.43 -4.71 8.57
CA ARG A 60 8.35 -4.98 9.52
C ARG A 60 6.98 -4.64 8.94
N ILE A 61 6.82 -3.46 8.33
CA ILE A 61 5.56 -3.07 7.70
C ILE A 61 5.19 -3.99 6.54
N MET A 62 6.16 -4.36 5.70
CA MET A 62 5.91 -5.29 4.59
C MET A 62 5.43 -6.67 5.07
N GLN A 63 5.85 -7.12 6.25
CA GLN A 63 5.38 -8.38 6.84
C GLN A 63 3.97 -8.27 7.44
N GLN A 64 3.59 -7.09 7.95
CA GLN A 64 2.30 -6.86 8.60
C GLN A 64 1.17 -6.58 7.59
N LEU A 65 1.49 -5.86 6.50
CA LEU A 65 0.51 -5.38 5.53
C LEU A 65 -0.44 -6.46 4.99
N PRO A 66 -0.01 -7.65 4.52
CA PRO A 66 -0.94 -8.64 3.98
C PRO A 66 -2.01 -9.05 4.99
N GLN A 67 -1.62 -9.18 6.27
CA GLN A 67 -2.55 -9.57 7.32
C GLN A 67 -3.50 -8.43 7.66
N GLU A 68 -3.02 -7.18 7.75
CA GLU A 68 -3.86 -6.01 8.03
C GLU A 68 -4.85 -5.72 6.89
N LEU A 69 -4.42 -5.90 5.63
CA LEU A 69 -5.22 -5.56 4.46
C LEU A 69 -6.30 -6.60 4.15
N CYS A 70 -6.07 -7.89 4.42
CA CYS A 70 -7.03 -8.95 4.11
C CYS A 70 -7.99 -9.29 5.27
N GLN A 71 -7.84 -8.68 6.45
CA GLN A 71 -8.74 -8.91 7.58
C GLN A 71 -10.16 -8.39 7.30
N THR A 72 -11.17 -9.25 7.34
CA THR A 72 -12.57 -8.81 7.33
C THR A 72 -12.90 -8.18 8.69
N VAL A 73 -13.44 -6.95 8.68
CA VAL A 73 -13.94 -6.27 9.89
C VAL A 73 -15.18 -6.99 10.41
#